data_AF-A0A6A6EFE8-F1
#
_entry.id   AF-A0A6A6EFE8-F1
#
_cell.length_a   1.000
_cell.length_b   1.000
_cell.length_c   1.000
_cell.angle_alpha   90.00
_cell.angle_beta   90.00
_cell.angle_gamma   90.00
#
_symmetry.space_group_name_H-M   'P 1'
#
loop_
_entity.id
_entity.type
_entity.pdbx_description
1 polymer ?
#
loop_
_entity_poly.entity_id
_entity_poly.type
_entity_poly.pdbx_seq_one_letter_code
_entity_poly.pdbx_strand_id
1 'polypeptide(L)' 'RCKLKHAPLNDDFKFVALSYVWGDANDRVVMELNGQDFFITRNLFHVIRQFRDHIAQGQLRDEKFWFWIDAICIYLD' A
#
# COMPACT_ATOMS: atom_id res chain seq x y z
N ARG A 1 5.55 8.47 -2.54
CA ARG A 1 5.45 7.80 -3.84
C ARG A 1 5.37 6.28 -3.67
N CYS A 2 4.37 5.64 -4.29
CA CYS A 2 4.22 4.18 -4.37
C CYS A 2 4.18 3.70 -5.82
N LYS A 3 4.38 2.40 -6.03
CA LYS A 3 4.16 1.72 -7.31
C LYS A 3 3.02 0.71 -7.16
N LEU A 4 2.20 0.59 -8.19
CA LEU A 4 1.20 -0.48 -8.33
C LEU A 4 1.74 -1.54 -9.29
N LYS A 5 1.54 -2.81 -8.97
CA LYS A 5 1.88 -3.93 -9.84
C LYS A 5 0.69 -4.86 -9.98
N HIS A 6 0.32 -5.13 -11.22
CA HIS A 6 -0.60 -6.21 -11.56
C HIS A 6 0.18 -7.52 -11.58
N ALA A 7 -0.38 -8.56 -10.98
CA ALA A 7 0.19 -9.90 -10.97
C ALA A 7 -0.93 -10.93 -11.19
N PRO A 8 -0.73 -11.96 -12.02
CA PRO A 8 -1.67 -13.08 -12.10
C PRO A 8 -1.79 -13.79 -10.76
N LEU A 9 -2.98 -14.29 -10.44
CA LEU A 9 -3.21 -15.01 -9.18
C LEU A 9 -2.42 -16.33 -9.09
N ASN A 10 -2.14 -16.94 -10.25
CA ASN A 10 -1.41 -18.20 -10.37
C ASN A 10 0.10 -18.01 -10.55
N ASP A 11 0.63 -16.80 -10.38
CA ASP A 11 2.06 -16.50 -10.45
C ASP A 11 2.70 -16.59 -9.06
N ASP A 12 4.02 -16.84 -8.98
CA ASP A 12 4.79 -16.92 -7.73
C ASP A 12 5.06 -15.53 -7.11
N PHE A 13 4.14 -14.59 -7.32
CA PHE A 13 4.27 -13.23 -6.86
C PHE A 13 4.09 -13.14 -5.35
N LYS A 14 5.18 -12.83 -4.65
CA LYS A 14 5.17 -12.68 -3.19
C LYS A 14 4.63 -11.31 -2.79
N PHE A 15 3.57 -11.32 -1.98
CA PHE A 15 2.99 -10.13 -1.37
C PHE A 15 2.62 -10.38 0.10
N VAL A 16 2.45 -9.29 0.84
CA VAL A 16 1.92 -9.29 2.21
C VAL A 16 0.55 -8.60 2.18
N ALA A 17 -0.47 -9.28 2.67
CA ALA A 17 -1.78 -8.66 2.86
C ALA A 17 -1.70 -7.68 4.05
N LEU A 18 -2.04 -6.42 3.80
CA LEU A 18 -2.01 -5.40 4.83
C LEU A 18 -3.36 -5.35 5.57
N SER A 19 -3.35 -5.64 6.87
CA SER A 19 -4.51 -5.42 7.74
C SER A 19 -4.36 -4.11 8.50
N TYR A 20 -5.35 -3.23 8.41
CA TYR A 20 -5.36 -1.93 9.07
C TYR A 20 -6.80 -1.46 9.34
N VAL A 21 -6.94 -0.49 10.27
CA VAL A 21 -8.22 0.15 10.54
C VAL A 21 -8.48 1.23 9.48
N TRP A 22 -9.63 1.17 8.82
CA TRP A 22 -9.98 2.04 7.68
C TRP A 22 -9.94 3.55 7.99
N GLY A 23 -10.42 3.94 9.17
CA GLY A 23 -10.55 5.35 9.57
C GLY A 23 -11.80 6.02 8.99
N ASP A 24 -11.81 7.35 8.97
CA ASP A 24 -12.88 8.15 8.35
C ASP A 24 -12.73 8.16 6.82
N ALA A 25 -13.79 7.79 6.11
CA ALA A 25 -13.84 7.75 4.65
C ALA A 25 -13.81 9.15 3.99
N ASN A 26 -14.12 10.21 4.74
CA ASN A 26 -14.07 11.59 4.28
C ASN A 26 -12.72 12.25 4.56
N ASP A 27 -11.93 11.73 5.50
CA ASP A 27 -10.59 12.21 5.80
C ASP A 27 -9.56 11.57 4.86
N ARG A 28 -9.43 12.19 3.68
CA ARG A 28 -8.57 11.71 2.60
C ARG A 28 -7.32 12.55 2.45
N VAL A 29 -6.25 11.89 2.05
CA VAL A 29 -4.97 12.52 1.70
C VAL A 29 -4.50 12.02 0.33
N VAL A 30 -3.80 12.88 -0.40
CA VAL A 30 -3.24 12.54 -1.71
C VAL A 30 -1.93 11.77 -1.52
N MET A 31 -1.78 10.70 -2.28
CA MET A 31 -0.51 10.01 -2.48
C MET A 31 -0.23 9.84 -3.97
N GLU A 32 1.03 9.94 -4.37
CA GLU A 32 1.42 9.62 -5.73
C GLU A 32 1.54 8.09 -5.90
N LEU A 33 0.73 7.51 -6.79
CA LEU A 33 0.73 6.11 -7.20
C LEU A 33 1.00 6.03 -8.70
N ASN A 34 2.10 5.36 -9.10
CA ASN A 34 2.51 5.28 -10.52
C ASN A 34 2.64 6.64 -11.23
N GLY A 35 2.97 7.71 -10.50
CA GLY A 35 3.07 9.07 -11.07
C GLY A 35 1.74 9.81 -11.19
N GLN A 36 0.64 9.25 -10.68
CA GLN A 36 -0.67 9.89 -10.64
C GLN A 36 -1.11 10.14 -9.20
N ASP A 37 -1.86 11.23 -8.99
CA ASP A 37 -2.48 11.53 -7.71
C ASP A 37 -3.59 10.53 -7.41
N PHE A 38 -3.54 9.92 -6.23
CA PHE A 38 -4.51 8.95 -5.76
C PHE A 38 -4.93 9.29 -4.32
N PHE A 39 -6.23 9.27 -4.05
CA PHE A 39 -6.77 9.60 -2.73
C PHE A 39 -6.89 8.33 -1.87
N ILE A 40 -6.31 8.37 -0.68
CA ILE A 40 -6.44 7.33 0.34
C ILE A 40 -6.91 7.91 1.66
N THR A 41 -7.43 7.07 2.57
CA THR A 41 -7.74 7.52 3.92
C THR A 41 -6.47 7.88 4.69
N ARG A 42 -6.58 8.80 5.65
CA ARG A 42 -5.48 9.19 6.52
C ARG A 42 -4.84 8.01 7.25
N ASN A 43 -5.63 7.03 7.69
CA ASN A 43 -5.11 5.84 8.35
C ASN A 43 -4.20 5.02 7.44
N LEU A 44 -4.64 4.75 6.20
CA LEU A 44 -3.80 4.04 5.25
C LEU A 44 -2.49 4.79 4.99
N PHE A 45 -2.54 6.12 4.92
CA PHE A 45 -1.34 6.94 4.76
C PHE A 45 -0.36 6.77 5.92
N HIS A 46 -0.86 6.80 7.16
CA HIS A 46 -0.03 6.59 8.34
C HIS A 46 0.64 5.23 8.35
N VAL A 47 -0.11 4.17 8.02
CA VAL A 47 0.43 2.81 7.98
C VAL A 47 1.52 2.68 6.90
N ILE A 48 1.28 3.17 5.67
CA ILE A 48 2.29 3.17 4.60
C ILE A 48 3.55 3.94 5.03
N ARG A 49 3.38 5.09 5.68
CA ARG A 49 4.50 5.89 6.18
C ARG A 49 5.30 5.14 7.24
N GLN A 50 4.63 4.55 8.22
CA GLN A 50 5.28 3.78 9.29
C GLN A 50 6.08 2.60 8.75
N PHE A 51 5.53 1.85 7.78
CA PHE A 51 6.28 0.75 7.14
C PHE A 51 7.53 1.26 6.42
N ARG A 52 7.45 2.39 5.71
CA ARG A 52 8.63 2.99 5.07
C ARG A 52 9.69 3.37 6.09
N ASP A 53 9.28 3.98 7.21
CA ASP A 53 10.20 4.40 8.26
C ASP A 53 10.89 3.18 8.90
N HIS A 54 10.14 2.11 9.19
CA HIS A 54 10.72 0.84 9.70
C HIS A 54 11.69 0.18 8.70
N ILE A 55 11.38 0.20 7.40
CA ILE A 55 12.29 -0.32 6.36
C ILE A 55 13.57 0.53 6.32
N ALA A 56 13.44 1.86 6.30
CA ALA A 56 14.58 2.77 6.27
C ALA A 56 15.49 2.64 7.50
N GLN A 57 14.93 2.26 8.65
CA GLN A 57 15.65 2.00 9.89
C GLN A 57 16.22 0.58 10.00
N GLY A 58 16.06 -0.27 8.97
CA GLY A 58 16.55 -1.65 8.97
C GLY A 58 15.80 -2.58 9.93
N GLN A 59 14.62 -2.19 10.41
CA GLN A 59 13.78 -2.99 11.31
C GLN A 59 13.01 -4.07 10.56
N LEU A 60 12.86 -3.92 9.24
CA LEU A 60 12.25 -4.90 8.34
C LEU A 60 13.33 -5.40 7.36
N ARG A 61 13.64 -6.70 7.42
CA ARG A 61 14.83 -7.32 6.79
C ARG A 61 14.73 -7.58 5.28
N ASP A 62 13.59 -7.33 4.67
CA ASP A 62 13.32 -7.66 3.26
C ASP A 62 13.08 -6.36 2.49
N GLU A 63 14.02 -6.03 1.62
CA GLU A 63 14.17 -4.71 1.01
C GLU A 63 13.09 -4.37 -0.04
N LYS A 64 12.21 -5.32 -0.41
CA LYS A 64 11.17 -5.16 -1.44
C LYS A 64 9.90 -5.97 -1.13
N PHE A 65 9.08 -5.47 -0.22
CA PHE A 65 7.73 -6.00 -0.01
C PHE A 65 6.71 -5.35 -0.94
N TRP A 66 5.90 -6.19 -1.58
CA TRP A 66 4.64 -5.75 -2.18
C TRP A 66 3.53 -5.93 -1.15
N PHE A 67 2.80 -4.86 -0.88
CA PHE A 67 1.60 -4.94 -0.06
C PHE A 67 0.38 -5.11 -0.96
N TRP A 68 -0.46 -6.07 -0.63
CA TRP A 68 -1.83 -6.08 -1.11
C TRP A 68 -2.67 -5.24 -0.16
N ILE A 69 -3.34 -4.21 -0.71
CA ILE A 69 -4.11 -3.21 0.03
C ILE A 69 -5.45 -3.07 -0.71
N ASP A 70 -6.53 -3.48 -0.07
CA ASP A 70 -7.88 -3.50 -0.66
C ASP A 70 -8.35 -2.12 -1.14
N ALA A 71 -8.01 -1.04 -0.42
CA ALA A 71 -8.37 0.33 -0.81
C ALA A 71 -7.57 0.88 -2.01
N ILE A 72 -6.50 0.22 -2.44
CA ILE A 72 -5.69 0.62 -3.60
C ILE A 72 -5.94 -0.32 -4.80
N CYS A 73 -6.40 -1.55 -4.58
CA CYS A 73 -6.77 -2.47 -5.64
C CYS A 73 -7.90 -3.42 -5.23
N ILE A 74 -9.12 -3.19 -5.74
CA ILE A 74 -9.97 -4.24 -6.32
C ILE A 74 -10.81 -3.62 -7.45
N TYR A 75 -10.52 -3.95 -8.72
CA TYR A 75 -11.50 -3.85 -9.81
C TYR A 75 -11.70 -5.27 -10.35
N LEU A 76 -12.93 -5.77 -10.23
CA LEU A 76 -13.41 -6.96 -10.91
C LEU A 76 -14.43 -6.46 -11.93
N ASP A 77 -14.09 -6.56 -13.21
CA ASP A 77 -15.06 -6.87 -14.27
C ASP A 77 -14.85 -8.33 -14.65
#